data_AF-A0A8J7HC58-F1
#
_entry.id   AF-A0A8J7HC58-F1
#
_cell.length_a   1.000
_cell.length_b   1.000
_cell.length_c   1.000
_cell.angle_alpha   90.00
_cell.angle_beta   90.00
_cell.angle_gamma   90.00
#
_symmetry.space_group_name_H-M   'P 1'
#
loop_
_entity.id
_entity.type
_entity.pdbx_description
1 polymer ?
#
loop_
_entity_poly.entity_id
_entity_poly.type
_entity_poly.pdbx_seq_one_letter_code
_entity_poly.pdbx_strand_id
1 'polypeptide(L)'
;MKKILLFLTLIGLVFTSFAGCGSNKKTEEELRDEIRAELEKELEAEETTTDSTEDEKKQVDNQSSNQDVEVKEEGTADIRNKDAIYEFVKDNIVDISRDSFDTWEMYHFDITGDGKEEALLVSTYGADWYNKMEIISADTGVYERIDSDIILAKNGNTPSYQDGLLVVQKDTSGSGIQETSMDIYEYNGVSVIHTLNMVTYYRYAGPGADIEDIGEINGDLTEFTYTLTRHNLTEGTQELLQEIDYTKYDSELGFVTNVIYDVNTSGNQFPDLTVYQSETIRGDKISYGDYAAVIVPQYPEDGSNYRMLDHMPFVDNPEGFPLNFAVFGLLQNTKITLYQGMDDTGDTRDIGNLENTVLEIHADLQTDMSYYHISGEVFIGDDTYIPVEFTLDNMRDASEYSVYKVTPE
;
A
#
# COMPACT_ATOMS: atom_id res chain seq x y z
N MET A 1 26.38 34.62 -52.65
CA MET A 1 25.14 35.31 -52.24
C MET A 1 24.22 34.45 -51.36
N LYS A 2 23.94 33.17 -51.68
CA LYS A 2 23.06 32.31 -50.85
C LYS A 2 23.54 32.08 -49.40
N LYS A 3 24.85 32.04 -49.14
CA LYS A 3 25.41 31.84 -47.78
C LYS A 3 25.31 33.07 -46.86
N ILE A 4 25.21 34.28 -47.43
CA ILE A 4 25.06 35.53 -46.65
C ILE A 4 23.61 35.70 -46.18
N LEU A 5 22.64 35.25 -46.99
CA LEU A 5 21.22 35.30 -46.62
C LEU A 5 20.91 34.40 -45.41
N LEU A 6 21.56 33.24 -45.32
CA LEU A 6 21.38 32.26 -44.24
C LEU A 6 21.97 32.75 -42.90
N PHE A 7 23.05 33.54 -42.95
CA PHE A 7 23.65 34.12 -41.75
C PHE A 7 22.82 35.28 -41.19
N LEU A 8 22.19 36.08 -42.06
CA LEU A 8 21.27 37.16 -41.66
C LEU A 8 19.94 36.61 -41.08
N THR A 9 19.47 35.45 -41.53
CA THR A 9 18.27 34.82 -40.95
C THR A 9 18.55 34.21 -39.57
N LEU A 10 19.76 33.67 -39.35
CA LEU A 10 20.14 33.12 -38.04
C LEU A 10 20.32 34.23 -36.98
N ILE A 11 20.88 35.38 -37.35
CA ILE A 11 21.05 36.52 -36.44
C ILE A 11 19.69 37.18 -36.13
N GLY A 12 18.77 37.22 -37.10
CA GLY A 12 17.41 37.75 -36.87
C GLY A 12 16.60 36.94 -35.84
N LEU A 13 16.82 35.62 -35.76
CA LEU A 13 16.08 34.74 -34.86
C LEU A 13 16.55 34.82 -33.39
N VAL A 14 17.79 35.26 -33.16
CA VAL A 14 18.36 35.45 -31.81
C VAL A 14 17.93 36.78 -31.18
N PHE A 15 17.53 37.77 -31.97
CA PHE A 15 17.11 39.08 -31.44
C PHE A 15 15.61 39.16 -31.08
N THR A 16 14.79 38.21 -31.53
CA THR A 16 13.35 38.18 -31.21
C THR A 16 13.02 37.48 -29.89
N SER A 17 13.99 36.82 -29.24
CA SER A 17 13.80 36.17 -27.93
C SER A 17 14.02 37.08 -26.72
N PHE A 18 14.38 38.36 -26.92
CA PHE A 18 14.67 39.32 -25.84
C PHE A 18 13.61 40.43 -25.64
N ALA A 19 12.47 40.36 -26.32
CA ALA A 19 11.39 41.34 -26.15
C ALA A 19 10.04 40.66 -25.87
N GLY A 20 9.80 40.27 -24.60
CA GLY A 20 8.46 39.83 -24.19
C GLY A 20 8.37 39.04 -22.89
N CYS A 21 8.58 39.68 -21.74
CA CYS A 21 7.82 39.47 -20.49
C CYS A 21 8.44 40.33 -19.38
N GLY A 22 7.88 41.51 -19.15
CA GLY A 22 8.13 42.28 -17.95
C GLY A 22 7.49 41.57 -16.76
N SER A 23 8.30 40.83 -16.01
CA SER A 23 8.01 40.47 -14.63
C SER A 23 9.10 41.10 -13.78
N ASN A 24 8.70 41.94 -12.83
CA ASN A 24 9.55 42.33 -11.72
C ASN A 24 9.89 41.05 -10.97
N LYS A 25 11.00 40.39 -11.33
CA LYS A 25 11.59 39.35 -10.50
C LYS A 25 12.13 40.06 -9.27
N LYS A 26 11.37 39.95 -8.18
CA LYS A 26 11.88 40.24 -6.84
C LYS A 26 13.18 39.47 -6.66
N THR A 27 14.16 40.13 -6.07
CA THR A 27 15.44 39.46 -5.75
C THR A 27 15.18 38.33 -4.75
N GLU A 28 16.05 37.33 -4.70
CA GLU A 28 15.93 36.22 -3.72
C GLU A 28 15.85 36.76 -2.28
N GLU A 29 16.48 37.90 -2.02
CA GLU A 29 16.45 38.59 -0.73
C GLU A 29 15.05 39.17 -0.44
N GLU A 30 14.40 39.82 -1.41
CA GLU A 30 13.02 40.30 -1.27
C GLU A 30 11.99 39.16 -1.12
N LEU A 31 12.24 38.00 -1.73
CA LEU A 31 11.41 36.80 -1.55
C LEU A 31 11.58 36.19 -0.15
N ARG A 32 12.80 36.19 0.41
CA ARG A 32 13.05 35.71 1.77
C ARG A 32 12.46 36.64 2.83
N ASP A 33 12.50 37.95 2.60
CA ASP A 33 11.89 38.93 3.51
C ASP A 33 10.35 38.88 3.47
N GLU A 34 9.74 38.62 2.30
CA GLU A 34 8.30 38.43 2.19
C GLU A 34 7.83 37.15 2.91
N ILE A 35 8.55 36.03 2.75
CA ILE A 35 8.24 34.78 3.45
C ILE A 35 8.42 34.93 4.97
N ARG A 36 9.45 35.65 5.43
CA ARG A 36 9.66 35.88 6.87
C ARG A 36 8.55 36.75 7.48
N ALA A 37 8.10 37.78 6.76
CA ALA A 37 7.00 38.63 7.20
C ALA A 37 5.65 37.90 7.24
N GLU A 38 5.44 36.94 6.34
CA GLU A 38 4.23 36.10 6.32
C GLU A 38 4.22 35.09 7.47
N LEU A 39 5.37 34.46 7.76
CA LEU A 39 5.54 33.54 8.90
C LEU A 39 5.43 34.23 10.27
N GLU A 40 5.98 35.44 10.43
CA GLU A 40 5.79 36.22 11.68
C GLU A 40 4.33 36.58 11.90
N LYS A 41 3.57 36.85 10.82
CA LYS A 41 2.16 37.19 10.91
C LYS A 41 1.26 35.99 11.25
N GLU A 42 1.62 34.78 10.81
CA GLU A 42 0.96 33.54 11.25
C GLU A 42 1.27 33.24 12.72
N LEU A 43 2.51 33.41 13.16
CA LEU A 43 2.90 33.20 14.57
C LEU A 43 2.17 34.16 15.53
N GLU A 44 1.98 35.43 15.15
CA GLU A 44 1.20 36.39 15.95
C GLU A 44 -0.31 36.07 15.97
N ALA A 45 -0.84 35.41 14.94
CA ALA A 45 -2.24 34.97 14.88
C ALA A 45 -2.48 33.70 15.72
N GLU A 46 -1.50 32.80 15.82
CA GLU A 46 -1.58 31.63 16.69
C GLU A 46 -1.43 31.99 18.18
N GLU A 47 -0.56 32.95 18.53
CA GLU A 47 -0.43 33.40 19.93
C GLU A 47 -1.71 34.10 20.45
N THR A 48 -2.53 34.70 19.58
CA THR A 48 -3.81 35.32 19.99
C THR A 48 -4.97 34.33 20.14
N THR A 49 -4.80 33.07 19.75
CA THR A 49 -5.85 32.04 19.85
C THR A 49 -5.67 31.12 21.08
N THR A 50 -4.55 31.27 21.81
CA THR A 50 -4.18 30.35 22.91
C THR A 50 -4.29 30.97 24.32
N ASP A 51 -4.94 32.13 24.47
CA ASP A 51 -5.08 32.84 25.77
C ASP A 51 -6.56 33.02 26.18
N SER A 52 -7.44 32.09 25.79
CA SER A 52 -8.88 32.15 26.11
C SER A 52 -9.53 30.79 26.37
N THR A 53 -8.84 29.90 27.09
CA THR A 53 -9.49 28.68 27.60
C THR A 53 -8.80 28.16 28.87
N GLU A 54 -8.61 29.04 29.85
CA GLU A 54 -8.13 28.64 31.18
C GLU A 54 -8.95 29.31 32.28
N ASP A 55 -10.26 29.07 32.31
CA ASP A 55 -11.10 29.36 33.48
C ASP A 55 -12.47 28.65 33.39
N GLU A 56 -12.51 27.32 33.54
CA GLU A 56 -13.70 26.60 34.07
C GLU A 56 -13.38 25.13 34.43
N LYS A 57 -12.64 24.93 35.52
CA LYS A 57 -12.67 23.66 36.27
C LYS A 57 -12.84 23.94 37.76
N LYS A 58 -14.10 24.10 38.18
CA LYS A 58 -14.50 23.89 39.59
C LYS A 58 -15.83 23.13 39.68
N GLN A 59 -15.73 21.99 40.36
CA GLN A 59 -16.73 21.33 41.20
C GLN A 59 -18.04 20.89 40.56
N VAL A 60 -18.19 19.57 40.36
CA VAL A 60 -19.44 18.88 40.70
C VAL A 60 -19.12 17.55 41.39
N ASP A 61 -19.17 17.56 42.72
CA ASP A 61 -19.40 16.38 43.54
C ASP A 61 -20.90 16.10 43.57
N ASN A 62 -21.25 14.86 43.20
CA ASN A 62 -22.19 13.98 43.89
C ASN A 62 -23.60 14.52 44.23
N GLN A 63 -24.59 14.18 43.40
CA GLN A 63 -25.92 13.85 43.91
C GLN A 63 -26.63 12.81 43.03
N SER A 64 -26.56 11.56 43.50
CA SER A 64 -27.46 10.48 43.11
C SER A 64 -28.89 10.84 43.52
N SER A 65 -29.72 11.15 42.53
CA SER A 65 -31.17 11.12 42.64
C SER A 65 -31.69 10.10 41.64
N ASN A 66 -32.21 8.99 42.16
CA ASN A 66 -33.12 8.10 41.46
C ASN A 66 -34.30 8.92 40.94
N GLN A 67 -34.23 9.27 39.68
CA GLN A 67 -35.36 9.73 38.90
C GLN A 67 -35.65 8.57 37.94
N ASP A 68 -36.84 7.99 38.03
CA ASP A 68 -37.34 7.01 37.08
C ASP A 68 -37.26 7.64 35.68
N VAL A 69 -36.19 7.31 34.97
CA VAL A 69 -36.00 7.63 33.57
C VAL A 69 -36.96 6.72 32.82
N GLU A 70 -38.02 7.34 32.31
CA GLU A 70 -38.82 6.83 31.22
C GLU A 70 -37.83 6.32 30.15
N VAL A 71 -37.70 4.99 30.06
CA VAL A 71 -36.93 4.31 29.03
C VAL A 71 -37.60 4.70 27.72
N LYS A 72 -37.13 5.80 27.12
CA LYS A 72 -37.31 6.04 25.69
C LYS A 72 -36.78 4.77 25.06
N GLU A 73 -37.63 4.06 24.32
CA GLU A 73 -37.18 3.00 23.43
C GLU A 73 -36.01 3.60 22.64
N GLU A 74 -34.79 3.19 22.99
CA GLU A 74 -33.59 3.54 22.25
C GLU A 74 -33.85 3.00 20.85
N GLY A 75 -34.16 3.90 19.93
CA GLY A 75 -34.34 3.54 18.54
C GLY A 75 -33.08 2.84 18.11
N THR A 76 -33.21 1.60 17.63
CA THR A 76 -32.11 0.86 17.03
C THR A 76 -31.40 1.76 16.03
N ALA A 77 -30.08 1.93 16.17
CA ALA A 77 -29.29 2.74 15.26
C ALA A 77 -29.58 2.31 13.81
N ASP A 78 -29.89 3.29 12.96
CA ASP A 78 -30.20 3.06 11.54
C ASP A 78 -29.00 3.49 10.70
N ILE A 79 -28.31 2.53 10.09
CA ILE A 79 -27.11 2.78 9.29
C ILE A 79 -27.38 3.58 8.00
N ARG A 80 -28.65 3.81 7.66
CA ARG A 80 -29.06 4.66 6.53
C ARG A 80 -29.47 6.07 6.95
N ASN A 81 -29.51 6.36 8.25
CA ASN A 81 -29.80 7.69 8.77
C ASN A 81 -28.55 8.59 8.73
N LYS A 82 -28.38 9.30 7.61
CA LYS A 82 -27.24 10.21 7.37
C LYS A 82 -27.09 11.30 8.45
N ASP A 83 -28.18 11.78 9.04
CA ASP A 83 -28.11 12.79 10.11
C ASP A 83 -27.51 12.22 11.40
N ALA A 84 -27.95 11.02 11.79
CA ALA A 84 -27.44 10.36 12.98
C ALA A 84 -25.98 9.92 12.81
N ILE A 85 -25.61 9.46 11.61
CA ILE A 85 -24.21 9.16 11.28
C ILE A 85 -23.34 10.41 11.33
N TYR A 86 -23.83 11.56 10.82
CA TYR A 86 -23.09 12.82 10.90
C TYR A 86 -22.77 13.19 12.36
N GLU A 87 -23.76 13.15 13.26
CA GLU A 87 -23.52 13.45 14.68
C GLU A 87 -22.52 12.46 15.30
N PHE A 88 -22.62 11.16 14.97
CA PHE A 88 -21.66 10.16 15.44
C PHE A 88 -20.23 10.45 14.95
N VAL A 89 -20.06 10.71 13.65
CA VAL A 89 -18.75 11.02 13.02
C VAL A 89 -18.17 12.28 13.65
N LYS A 90 -18.98 13.32 13.81
CA LYS A 90 -18.57 14.59 14.40
C LYS A 90 -18.05 14.43 15.83
N ASP A 91 -18.77 13.66 16.64
CA ASP A 91 -18.47 13.53 18.07
C ASP A 91 -17.36 12.51 18.36
N ASN A 92 -17.17 11.49 17.51
CA ASN A 92 -16.31 10.34 17.82
C ASN A 92 -15.13 10.13 16.86
N ILE A 93 -15.18 10.67 15.63
CA ILE A 93 -14.16 10.40 14.60
C ILE A 93 -13.41 11.68 14.23
N VAL A 94 -14.12 12.72 13.82
CA VAL A 94 -13.53 13.97 13.32
C VAL A 94 -14.49 15.14 13.50
N ASP A 95 -14.01 16.28 14.01
CA ASP A 95 -14.78 17.53 14.04
C ASP A 95 -14.93 18.08 12.62
N ILE A 96 -16.04 17.72 11.97
CA ILE A 96 -16.38 18.08 10.59
C ILE A 96 -17.66 18.93 10.55
N SER A 97 -17.67 19.93 9.68
CA SER A 97 -18.88 20.71 9.43
C SER A 97 -19.94 19.90 8.69
N ARG A 98 -21.21 20.21 8.90
CA ARG A 98 -22.30 19.54 8.20
C ARG A 98 -22.18 19.66 6.68
N ASP A 99 -21.87 20.86 6.20
CA ASP A 99 -21.71 21.12 4.77
C ASP A 99 -20.59 20.26 4.16
N SER A 100 -19.47 20.09 4.88
CA SER A 100 -18.37 19.21 4.46
C SER A 100 -18.80 17.74 4.44
N PHE A 101 -19.46 17.25 5.49
CA PHE A 101 -19.93 15.86 5.57
C PHE A 101 -20.98 15.54 4.49
N ASP A 102 -21.84 16.50 4.13
CA ASP A 102 -22.85 16.28 3.10
C ASP A 102 -22.22 16.06 1.71
N THR A 103 -20.97 16.48 1.50
CA THR A 103 -20.19 16.13 0.29
C THR A 103 -19.65 14.70 0.28
N TRP A 104 -19.67 14.00 1.41
CA TRP A 104 -19.22 12.62 1.47
C TRP A 104 -20.26 11.69 0.86
N GLU A 105 -19.76 10.71 0.11
CA GLU A 105 -20.54 9.61 -0.43
C GLU A 105 -20.65 8.52 0.65
N MET A 106 -21.82 7.89 0.70
CA MET A 106 -22.13 6.84 1.67
C MET A 106 -22.59 5.60 0.91
N TYR A 107 -21.87 4.51 1.09
CA TYR A 107 -22.17 3.21 0.52
C TYR A 107 -22.60 2.26 1.64
N HIS A 108 -23.38 1.24 1.27
CA HIS A 108 -23.91 0.26 2.22
C HIS A 108 -23.56 -1.14 1.72
N PHE A 109 -22.72 -1.84 2.48
CA PHE A 109 -22.28 -3.21 2.17
C PHE A 109 -22.26 -4.05 3.45
N ASP A 110 -22.60 -5.33 3.37
CA ASP A 110 -22.43 -6.30 4.47
C ASP A 110 -20.99 -6.81 4.44
N ILE A 111 -20.07 -6.00 4.98
CA ILE A 111 -18.64 -6.29 5.03
C ILE A 111 -18.35 -7.38 6.06
N THR A 112 -19.11 -7.39 7.15
CA THR A 112 -18.90 -8.34 8.26
C THR A 112 -19.46 -9.74 7.97
N GLY A 113 -20.33 -9.87 6.97
CA GLY A 113 -20.98 -11.12 6.60
C GLY A 113 -22.05 -11.57 7.59
N ASP A 114 -22.51 -10.68 8.47
CA ASP A 114 -23.50 -10.98 9.51
C ASP A 114 -24.96 -10.83 9.01
N GLY A 115 -25.14 -10.36 7.77
CA GLY A 115 -26.43 -10.11 7.14
C GLY A 115 -26.95 -8.68 7.33
N LYS A 116 -26.19 -7.79 7.97
CA LYS A 116 -26.48 -6.36 8.12
C LYS A 116 -25.45 -5.55 7.34
N GLU A 117 -25.88 -4.39 6.86
CA GLU A 117 -25.00 -3.49 6.12
C GLU A 117 -24.24 -2.57 7.08
N GLU A 118 -22.97 -2.34 6.78
CA GLU A 118 -22.17 -1.23 7.29
C GLU A 118 -22.25 -0.01 6.36
N ALA A 119 -22.09 1.19 6.91
CA ALA A 119 -21.92 2.41 6.12
C ALA A 119 -20.44 2.68 5.87
N LEU A 120 -20.06 2.79 4.60
CA LEU A 120 -18.73 3.23 4.17
C LEU A 120 -18.81 4.69 3.77
N LEU A 121 -18.00 5.52 4.41
CA LEU A 121 -17.94 6.95 4.15
C LEU A 121 -16.72 7.28 3.30
N VAL A 122 -16.98 7.89 2.15
CA VAL A 122 -15.96 8.25 1.17
C VAL A 122 -15.96 9.76 0.96
N SER A 123 -14.87 10.43 1.33
CA SER A 123 -14.72 11.86 1.08
C SER A 123 -14.50 12.13 -0.41
N THR A 124 -15.22 13.09 -0.98
CA THR A 124 -15.17 13.37 -2.44
C THR A 124 -13.93 14.13 -2.89
N TYR A 125 -13.26 14.91 -2.01
CA TYR A 125 -12.07 15.68 -2.39
C TYR A 125 -11.11 15.88 -1.21
N GLY A 126 -9.88 15.39 -1.36
CA GLY A 126 -8.77 15.62 -0.43
C GLY A 126 -8.28 17.06 -0.46
N ALA A 127 -8.94 17.94 0.29
CA ALA A 127 -8.35 19.22 0.69
C ALA A 127 -7.54 19.06 1.98
N ASP A 128 -7.93 18.11 2.85
CA ASP A 128 -7.31 17.88 4.15
C ASP A 128 -7.04 16.39 4.39
N TRP A 129 -6.02 16.16 5.22
CA TRP A 129 -5.36 14.94 5.71
C TRP A 129 -6.24 13.78 6.21
N TYR A 130 -7.57 13.85 6.08
CA TYR A 130 -8.49 12.73 6.33
C TYR A 130 -8.67 11.85 5.09
N ASN A 131 -7.56 11.38 4.54
CA ASN A 131 -7.53 10.48 3.36
C ASN A 131 -7.89 9.03 3.72
N LYS A 132 -8.77 8.79 4.70
CA LYS A 132 -9.16 7.42 5.09
C LYS A 132 -10.64 7.20 4.86
N MET A 133 -10.99 6.01 4.40
CA MET A 133 -12.38 5.55 4.38
C MET A 133 -12.80 5.21 5.81
N GLU A 134 -13.98 5.66 6.21
CA GLU A 134 -14.54 5.31 7.53
C GLU A 134 -15.62 4.26 7.36
N ILE A 135 -15.61 3.23 8.20
CA ILE A 135 -16.58 2.14 8.18
C ILE A 135 -17.32 2.14 9.52
N ILE A 136 -18.64 2.23 9.45
CA ILE A 136 -19.51 2.32 10.63
C ILE A 136 -20.46 1.13 10.61
N SER A 137 -20.56 0.42 11.73
CA SER A 137 -21.57 -0.60 11.97
C SER A 137 -22.64 -0.10 12.93
N ALA A 138 -23.80 -0.74 12.88
CA ALA A 138 -24.91 -0.56 13.81
C ALA A 138 -25.46 -1.92 14.30
N ASP A 139 -24.66 -2.98 14.18
CA ASP A 139 -25.05 -4.36 14.43
C ASP A 139 -25.43 -4.62 15.89
N THR A 140 -24.78 -3.94 16.84
CA THR A 140 -25.05 -3.97 18.28
C THR A 140 -26.24 -3.10 18.71
N GLY A 141 -26.84 -2.36 17.77
CA GLY A 141 -27.93 -1.41 18.01
C GLY A 141 -27.45 0.02 18.34
N VAL A 142 -26.13 0.23 18.49
CA VAL A 142 -25.48 1.54 18.58
C VAL A 142 -24.47 1.68 17.44
N TYR A 143 -24.12 2.92 17.06
CA TYR A 143 -23.08 3.14 16.05
C TYR A 143 -21.70 2.82 16.62
N GLU A 144 -20.94 2.00 15.90
CA GLU A 144 -19.57 1.64 16.22
C GLU A 144 -18.70 1.80 14.98
N ARG A 145 -17.46 2.23 15.16
CA ARG A 145 -16.49 2.33 14.07
C ARG A 145 -15.79 0.98 13.92
N ILE A 146 -15.72 0.45 12.70
CA ILE A 146 -14.83 -0.65 12.34
C ILE A 146 -13.50 -0.03 11.92
N ASP A 147 -12.42 -0.40 12.59
CA ASP A 147 -11.09 0.11 12.25
C ASP A 147 -10.69 -0.34 10.83
N SER A 148 -10.14 0.60 10.06
CA SER A 148 -9.63 0.32 8.72
C SER A 148 -8.45 1.24 8.36
N ASP A 149 -7.55 0.75 7.52
CA ASP A 149 -6.42 1.51 6.97
C ASP A 149 -6.58 1.80 5.47
N ILE A 150 -7.82 1.92 5.01
CA ILE A 150 -8.14 2.18 3.60
C ILE A 150 -7.81 3.63 3.27
N ILE A 151 -6.69 3.85 2.58
CA ILE A 151 -6.26 5.18 2.15
C ILE A 151 -6.97 5.57 0.85
N LEU A 152 -7.68 6.69 0.84
CA LEU A 152 -8.36 7.24 -0.33
C LEU A 152 -7.38 7.95 -1.27
N ALA A 153 -7.58 7.77 -2.58
CA ALA A 153 -6.91 8.51 -3.62
C ALA A 153 -7.49 9.92 -3.79
N LYS A 154 -6.67 10.81 -4.38
CA LYS A 154 -6.97 12.24 -4.46
C LYS A 154 -8.17 12.58 -5.35
N ASN A 155 -8.37 11.87 -6.47
CA ASN A 155 -9.30 12.33 -7.51
C ASN A 155 -10.59 11.51 -7.59
N GLY A 156 -10.60 10.28 -7.10
CA GLY A 156 -11.76 9.42 -7.16
C GLY A 156 -11.54 8.15 -6.36
N ASN A 157 -12.61 7.68 -5.71
CA ASN A 157 -12.63 6.45 -4.94
C ASN A 157 -14.00 5.81 -5.15
N THR A 158 -14.03 4.63 -5.75
CA THR A 158 -15.28 3.89 -6.00
C THR A 158 -15.21 2.56 -5.28
N PRO A 159 -15.80 2.44 -4.08
CA PRO A 159 -15.88 1.16 -3.40
C PRO A 159 -16.97 0.28 -4.02
N SER A 160 -16.74 -1.03 -3.99
CA SER A 160 -17.72 -2.07 -4.34
C SER A 160 -17.47 -3.30 -3.48
N TYR A 161 -18.49 -4.13 -3.26
CA TYR A 161 -18.36 -5.37 -2.50
C TYR A 161 -18.70 -6.55 -3.40
N GLN A 162 -17.71 -7.43 -3.62
CA GLN A 162 -17.75 -8.50 -4.61
C GLN A 162 -17.05 -9.73 -4.03
N ASP A 163 -17.65 -10.92 -4.17
CA ASP A 163 -17.09 -12.20 -3.71
C ASP A 163 -16.63 -12.22 -2.23
N GLY A 164 -17.34 -11.47 -1.37
CA GLY A 164 -17.01 -11.35 0.06
C GLY A 164 -15.84 -10.40 0.36
N LEU A 165 -15.37 -9.65 -0.63
CA LEU A 165 -14.23 -8.74 -0.53
C LEU A 165 -14.67 -7.30 -0.81
N LEU A 166 -14.09 -6.36 -0.07
CA LEU A 166 -14.25 -4.93 -0.33
C LEU A 166 -13.19 -4.49 -1.35
N VAL A 167 -13.65 -4.02 -2.51
CA VAL A 167 -12.80 -3.52 -3.58
C VAL A 167 -12.91 -2.02 -3.64
N VAL A 168 -11.78 -1.32 -3.66
CA VAL A 168 -11.74 0.14 -3.81
C VAL A 168 -10.96 0.50 -5.06
N GLN A 169 -11.68 0.96 -6.09
CA GLN A 169 -11.05 1.56 -7.26
C GLN A 169 -10.62 2.99 -6.94
N LYS A 170 -9.36 3.33 -7.23
CA LYS A 170 -8.73 4.57 -6.83
C LYS A 170 -8.20 5.32 -8.04
N ASP A 171 -8.67 6.54 -8.23
CA ASP A 171 -8.22 7.41 -9.32
C ASP A 171 -7.18 8.41 -8.81
N THR A 172 -5.98 8.29 -9.35
CA THR A 172 -4.89 9.23 -9.14
C THR A 172 -4.54 9.93 -10.46
N SER A 173 -4.05 11.15 -10.33
CA SER A 173 -3.59 11.94 -11.46
C SER A 173 -2.48 12.84 -10.97
N GLY A 174 -1.43 12.92 -11.77
CA GLY A 174 -0.19 13.64 -11.46
C GLY A 174 0.37 14.27 -12.72
N SER A 175 1.69 14.35 -12.80
CA SER A 175 2.53 14.98 -13.83
C SER A 175 2.28 14.50 -15.28
N GLY A 176 1.05 14.65 -15.78
CA GLY A 176 0.62 14.16 -17.10
C GLY A 176 0.21 12.69 -17.12
N ILE A 177 0.06 12.00 -15.98
CA ILE A 177 -0.39 10.61 -15.92
C ILE A 177 -1.73 10.58 -15.16
N GLN A 178 -2.68 9.85 -15.71
CA GLN A 178 -3.90 9.40 -15.04
C GLN A 178 -3.77 7.91 -14.79
N GLU A 179 -4.07 7.48 -13.58
CA GLU A 179 -3.95 6.09 -13.17
C GLU A 179 -5.17 5.71 -12.32
N THR A 180 -5.79 4.59 -12.65
CA THR A 180 -6.80 3.93 -11.84
C THR A 180 -6.20 2.64 -11.29
N SER A 181 -6.14 2.49 -9.97
CA SER A 181 -5.70 1.25 -9.30
C SER A 181 -6.87 0.56 -8.59
N MET A 182 -6.68 -0.71 -8.21
CA MET A 182 -7.67 -1.48 -7.48
C MET A 182 -7.07 -2.09 -6.22
N ASP A 183 -7.59 -1.70 -5.07
CA ASP A 183 -7.18 -2.28 -3.80
C ASP A 183 -8.26 -3.22 -3.29
N ILE A 184 -7.87 -4.39 -2.76
CA ILE A 184 -8.79 -5.39 -2.21
C ILE A 184 -8.56 -5.52 -0.70
N TYR A 185 -9.66 -5.50 0.05
CA TYR A 185 -9.68 -5.54 1.50
C TYR A 185 -10.62 -6.64 2.01
N GLU A 186 -10.32 -7.14 3.20
CA GLU A 186 -11.11 -8.17 3.89
C GLU A 186 -11.33 -7.78 5.36
N TYR A 187 -12.48 -8.16 5.90
CA TYR A 187 -12.75 -8.06 7.33
C TYR A 187 -12.25 -9.31 8.06
N ASN A 188 -11.31 -9.12 9.00
CA ASN A 188 -10.71 -10.23 9.74
C ASN A 188 -11.44 -10.58 11.05
N GLY A 189 -12.65 -10.03 11.26
CA GLY A 189 -13.41 -10.17 12.51
C GLY A 189 -13.19 -9.05 13.53
N VAL A 190 -12.23 -8.14 13.29
CA VAL A 190 -11.95 -6.98 14.16
C VAL A 190 -11.80 -5.71 13.35
N SER A 191 -11.07 -5.76 12.24
CA SER A 191 -10.78 -4.63 11.37
C SER A 191 -10.84 -5.02 9.90
N VAL A 192 -10.95 -4.02 9.04
CA VAL A 192 -10.81 -4.19 7.59
C VAL A 192 -9.35 -3.97 7.21
N ILE A 193 -8.72 -5.02 6.71
CA ILE A 193 -7.30 -5.06 6.39
C ILE A 193 -7.08 -5.13 4.87
N HIS A 194 -5.95 -4.61 4.43
CA HIS A 194 -5.54 -4.65 3.03
C HIS A 194 -5.00 -6.04 2.70
N THR A 195 -5.66 -6.78 1.81
CA THR A 195 -5.25 -8.16 1.45
C THR A 195 -4.48 -8.22 0.15
N LEU A 196 -4.75 -7.28 -0.76
CA LEU A 196 -4.05 -7.22 -2.03
C LEU A 196 -3.99 -5.80 -2.57
N ASN A 197 -2.76 -5.32 -2.71
CA ASN A 197 -2.45 -4.10 -3.44
C ASN A 197 -2.36 -4.46 -4.92
N MET A 198 -3.41 -4.23 -5.70
CA MET A 198 -3.40 -4.61 -7.11
C MET A 198 -3.44 -3.44 -8.09
N VAL A 199 -2.30 -3.31 -8.76
CA VAL A 199 -2.03 -3.00 -10.16
C VAL A 199 -3.06 -2.18 -10.94
N THR A 200 -2.54 -1.11 -11.51
CA THR A 200 -3.04 -0.38 -12.69
C THR A 200 -4.16 -1.12 -13.44
N TYR A 201 -5.41 -0.73 -13.19
CA TYR A 201 -6.54 -1.05 -14.04
C TYR A 201 -6.43 -0.25 -15.35
N TYR A 202 -5.92 0.97 -15.24
CA TYR A 202 -5.75 1.88 -16.37
C TYR A 202 -4.64 2.88 -16.09
N ARG A 203 -3.70 3.08 -17.02
CA ARG A 203 -2.72 4.16 -16.97
C ARG A 203 -2.58 4.83 -18.32
N TYR A 204 -2.75 6.15 -18.32
CA TYR A 204 -2.70 6.97 -19.53
C TYR A 204 -1.85 8.22 -19.33
N ALA A 205 -0.87 8.44 -20.21
CA ALA A 205 0.07 9.56 -20.14
C ALA A 205 -0.47 10.87 -20.76
N GLY A 206 -1.72 11.24 -20.44
CA GLY A 206 -2.28 12.56 -20.78
C GLY A 206 -2.51 12.82 -22.29
N PRO A 207 -3.04 14.00 -22.66
CA PRO A 207 -3.45 14.28 -24.03
C PRO A 207 -2.28 14.19 -25.02
N GLY A 208 -2.35 13.23 -25.95
CA GLY A 208 -1.29 12.95 -26.92
C GLY A 208 -0.28 11.89 -26.46
N ALA A 209 -0.60 11.14 -25.40
CA ALA A 209 0.11 9.92 -25.06
C ALA A 209 0.09 8.94 -26.24
N ASP A 210 1.25 8.36 -26.51
CA ASP A 210 1.40 7.27 -27.45
C ASP A 210 1.25 5.91 -26.75
N ILE A 211 1.12 5.88 -25.42
CA ILE A 211 1.12 4.66 -24.59
C ILE A 211 -0.06 4.67 -23.61
N GLU A 212 -0.71 3.52 -23.50
CA GLU A 212 -1.79 3.22 -22.56
C GLU A 212 -1.57 1.81 -22.00
N ASP A 213 -1.59 1.65 -20.68
CA ASP A 213 -1.50 0.34 -20.03
C ASP A 213 -2.87 -0.02 -19.44
N ILE A 214 -3.37 -1.22 -19.72
CA ILE A 214 -4.71 -1.70 -19.33
C ILE A 214 -4.57 -3.00 -18.54
N GLY A 215 -5.12 -3.00 -17.33
CA GLY A 215 -5.23 -4.18 -16.47
C GLY A 215 -6.59 -4.83 -16.61
N GLU A 216 -6.63 -6.15 -16.78
CA GLU A 216 -7.85 -6.95 -16.85
C GLU A 216 -7.80 -8.08 -15.81
N ILE A 217 -8.93 -8.33 -15.15
CA ILE A 217 -9.12 -9.43 -14.20
C ILE A 217 -10.06 -10.45 -14.83
N ASN A 218 -9.63 -11.71 -14.87
CA ASN A 218 -10.38 -12.82 -15.42
C ASN A 218 -10.60 -13.89 -14.33
N GLY A 219 -11.81 -13.97 -13.78
CA GLY A 219 -12.15 -14.90 -12.70
C GLY A 219 -13.00 -14.24 -11.62
N ASP A 220 -13.22 -14.97 -10.54
CA ASP A 220 -13.82 -14.45 -9.30
C ASP A 220 -12.70 -13.84 -8.45
N LEU A 221 -12.99 -12.86 -7.60
CA LEU A 221 -11.92 -12.14 -6.86
C LEU A 221 -11.19 -13.00 -5.82
N THR A 222 -11.65 -14.23 -5.56
CA THR A 222 -10.93 -15.21 -4.74
C THR A 222 -9.99 -16.10 -5.56
N GLU A 223 -10.16 -16.21 -6.87
CA GLU A 223 -9.33 -16.99 -7.79
C GLU A 223 -9.42 -16.39 -9.21
N PHE A 224 -8.40 -15.61 -9.59
CA PHE A 224 -8.41 -14.90 -10.87
C PHE A 224 -7.03 -14.78 -11.50
N THR A 225 -7.02 -14.61 -12.81
CA THR A 225 -5.82 -14.22 -13.56
C THR A 225 -5.88 -12.73 -13.86
N TYR A 226 -4.83 -12.01 -13.47
CA TYR A 226 -4.61 -10.62 -13.84
C TYR A 226 -3.71 -10.53 -15.07
N THR A 227 -4.08 -9.69 -16.04
CA THR A 227 -3.26 -9.38 -17.21
C THR A 227 -3.06 -7.89 -17.38
N LEU A 228 -1.83 -7.44 -17.54
CA LEU A 228 -1.48 -6.05 -17.89
C LEU A 228 -0.99 -6.00 -19.34
N THR A 229 -1.66 -5.22 -20.18
CA THR A 229 -1.30 -5.04 -21.60
C THR A 229 -0.95 -3.58 -21.88
N ARG A 230 0.15 -3.34 -22.59
CA ARG A 230 0.54 -2.04 -23.11
C ARG A 230 0.10 -1.88 -24.55
N HIS A 231 -0.62 -0.80 -24.82
CA HIS A 231 -1.02 -0.37 -26.15
C HIS A 231 -0.16 0.81 -26.59
N ASN A 232 0.53 0.66 -27.72
CA ASN A 232 1.15 1.78 -28.42
C ASN A 232 0.15 2.34 -29.44
N LEU A 233 -0.45 3.47 -29.10
CA LEU A 233 -1.53 4.09 -29.87
C LEU A 233 -1.05 4.64 -31.22
N THR A 234 0.23 5.04 -31.33
CA THR A 234 0.81 5.54 -32.58
C THR A 234 1.06 4.42 -33.59
N GLU A 235 1.61 3.31 -33.10
CA GLU A 235 1.99 2.16 -33.93
C GLU A 235 0.82 1.19 -34.13
N GLY A 236 -0.21 1.26 -33.29
CA GLY A 236 -1.33 0.33 -33.29
C GLY A 236 -0.93 -1.08 -32.84
N THR A 237 0.09 -1.18 -31.98
CA THR A 237 0.63 -2.44 -31.46
C THR A 237 0.21 -2.63 -30.00
N GLN A 238 0.22 -3.90 -29.58
CA GLN A 238 -0.05 -4.28 -28.19
C GLN A 238 1.03 -5.25 -27.72
N GLU A 239 1.40 -5.16 -26.46
CA GLU A 239 2.39 -5.98 -25.79
C GLU A 239 1.84 -6.43 -24.44
N LEU A 240 1.79 -7.74 -24.20
CA LEU A 240 1.53 -8.25 -22.86
C LEU A 240 2.72 -7.84 -21.98
N LEU A 241 2.46 -7.20 -20.85
CA LEU A 241 3.49 -6.83 -19.89
C LEU A 241 3.51 -7.77 -18.70
N GLN A 242 2.34 -8.28 -18.27
CA GLN A 242 2.25 -9.10 -17.07
C GLN A 242 1.04 -10.03 -17.16
N GLU A 243 1.17 -11.24 -16.63
CA GLU A 243 0.12 -12.23 -16.44
C GLU A 243 0.41 -12.97 -15.12
N ILE A 244 -0.49 -12.85 -14.13
CA ILE A 244 -0.32 -13.41 -12.79
C ILE A 244 -1.62 -14.09 -12.37
N ASP A 245 -1.53 -15.32 -11.90
CA ASP A 245 -2.63 -15.98 -11.21
C ASP A 245 -2.62 -15.60 -9.73
N TYR A 246 -3.79 -15.25 -9.22
CA TYR A 246 -4.05 -14.94 -7.83
C TYR A 246 -5.01 -15.97 -7.25
N THR A 247 -4.67 -16.50 -6.07
CA THR A 247 -5.55 -17.42 -5.32
C THR A 247 -5.59 -17.01 -3.86
N LYS A 248 -6.79 -16.74 -3.36
CA LYS A 248 -7.06 -16.47 -1.95
C LYS A 248 -7.14 -17.80 -1.18
N TYR A 249 -6.49 -17.88 -0.03
CA TYR A 249 -6.60 -19.01 0.87
C TYR A 249 -7.52 -18.67 2.05
N ASP A 250 -8.52 -19.51 2.33
CA ASP A 250 -9.48 -19.28 3.42
C ASP A 250 -8.84 -19.18 4.82
N SER A 251 -7.65 -19.77 5.01
CA SER A 251 -6.91 -19.75 6.27
C SER A 251 -5.99 -18.55 6.43
N GLU A 252 -5.73 -17.79 5.36
CA GLU A 252 -4.71 -16.75 5.33
C GLU A 252 -5.32 -15.39 4.97
N LEU A 253 -4.79 -14.35 5.60
CA LEU A 253 -5.13 -12.97 5.26
C LEU A 253 -4.25 -12.54 4.07
N GLY A 254 -4.60 -12.96 2.85
CA GLY A 254 -3.85 -12.58 1.65
C GLY A 254 -4.11 -13.43 0.42
N PHE A 255 -3.35 -13.13 -0.64
CA PHE A 255 -3.34 -13.87 -1.90
C PHE A 255 -1.98 -14.50 -2.12
N VAL A 256 -1.99 -15.74 -2.59
CA VAL A 256 -0.84 -16.34 -3.24
C VAL A 256 -0.82 -15.94 -4.70
N THR A 257 0.36 -15.66 -5.22
CA THR A 257 0.56 -15.26 -6.61
C THR A 257 1.41 -16.28 -7.35
N ASN A 258 1.05 -16.56 -8.59
CA ASN A 258 1.86 -17.34 -9.51
C ASN A 258 2.08 -16.51 -10.79
N VAL A 259 3.29 -15.97 -10.94
CA VAL A 259 3.64 -15.14 -12.10
C VAL A 259 3.79 -16.04 -13.33
N ILE A 260 2.82 -15.99 -14.23
CA ILE A 260 2.86 -16.72 -15.51
C ILE A 260 3.84 -16.03 -16.46
N TYR A 261 3.78 -14.69 -16.51
CA TYR A 261 4.58 -13.87 -17.40
C TYR A 261 4.75 -12.47 -16.84
N ASP A 262 5.93 -11.87 -16.99
CA ASP A 262 6.16 -10.47 -16.66
C ASP A 262 7.36 -9.95 -17.49
N VAL A 263 7.16 -8.91 -18.31
CA VAL A 263 8.19 -8.27 -19.16
C VAL A 263 9.31 -7.66 -18.33
N ASN A 264 9.01 -7.16 -17.13
CA ASN A 264 10.01 -6.56 -16.27
C ASN A 264 10.91 -7.60 -15.59
N THR A 265 10.41 -8.82 -15.35
CA THR A 265 11.21 -9.92 -14.80
C THR A 265 11.74 -10.89 -15.86
N SER A 266 11.15 -10.90 -17.06
CA SER A 266 11.65 -11.67 -18.23
C SER A 266 12.73 -10.92 -19.02
N GLY A 267 12.94 -9.64 -18.72
CA GLY A 267 14.26 -9.06 -18.88
C GLY A 267 15.18 -9.69 -17.85
N ASN A 268 16.14 -10.50 -18.30
CA ASN A 268 17.31 -11.02 -17.57
C ASN A 268 18.17 -9.89 -16.93
N GLN A 269 17.55 -8.95 -16.21
CA GLN A 269 18.16 -7.81 -15.56
C GLN A 269 18.02 -7.98 -14.06
N PHE A 270 19.15 -7.94 -13.38
CA PHE A 270 19.21 -7.95 -11.93
C PHE A 270 18.51 -6.72 -11.38
N PRO A 271 17.67 -6.85 -10.34
CA PRO A 271 17.21 -5.70 -9.59
C PRO A 271 18.41 -4.86 -9.12
N ASP A 272 18.30 -3.53 -9.18
CA ASP A 272 19.39 -2.65 -8.75
C ASP A 272 19.49 -2.64 -7.22
N LEU A 273 20.39 -3.47 -6.69
CA LEU A 273 20.59 -3.60 -5.25
C LEU A 273 21.45 -2.47 -4.66
N THR A 274 21.90 -1.49 -5.44
CA THR A 274 22.70 -0.36 -4.93
C THR A 274 21.88 0.63 -4.09
N VAL A 275 20.55 0.52 -4.13
CA VAL A 275 19.63 1.30 -3.30
C VAL A 275 19.71 0.94 -1.81
N TYR A 276 20.16 -0.27 -1.48
CA TYR A 276 20.24 -0.76 -0.11
C TYR A 276 21.52 -0.32 0.59
N GLN A 277 21.37 0.06 1.86
CA GLN A 277 22.50 0.43 2.70
C GLN A 277 23.34 -0.81 3.03
N SER A 278 24.66 -0.72 2.85
CA SER A 278 25.55 -1.80 3.30
C SER A 278 25.40 -2.02 4.81
N GLU A 279 25.29 -3.27 5.22
CA GLU A 279 25.13 -3.63 6.63
C GLU A 279 25.99 -4.83 7.04
N THR A 280 25.97 -5.19 8.32
CA THR A 280 26.67 -6.37 8.84
C THR A 280 25.67 -7.29 9.50
N ILE A 281 25.39 -8.43 8.85
CA ILE A 281 24.45 -9.42 9.34
C ILE A 281 25.28 -10.61 9.82
N ARG A 282 25.20 -10.91 11.12
CA ARG A 282 25.87 -12.08 11.73
C ARG A 282 27.38 -12.13 11.48
N GLY A 283 28.01 -10.95 11.43
CA GLY A 283 29.45 -10.80 11.17
C GLY A 283 29.81 -10.75 9.69
N ASP A 284 28.89 -11.04 8.78
CA ASP A 284 29.08 -10.87 7.35
C ASP A 284 28.77 -9.43 6.95
N LYS A 285 29.78 -8.73 6.45
CA LYS A 285 29.58 -7.42 5.83
C LYS A 285 29.01 -7.61 4.43
N ILE A 286 27.85 -7.01 4.17
CA ILE A 286 27.11 -7.14 2.92
C ILE A 286 27.08 -5.78 2.22
N SER A 287 27.53 -5.76 0.97
CA SER A 287 27.39 -4.64 0.05
C SER A 287 26.48 -5.11 -1.07
N TYR A 288 25.19 -4.76 -0.99
CA TYR A 288 24.14 -5.37 -1.79
C TYR A 288 24.35 -5.25 -3.31
N GLY A 289 24.87 -4.13 -3.78
CA GLY A 289 25.20 -3.92 -5.20
C GLY A 289 26.26 -4.87 -5.79
N ASP A 290 26.93 -5.68 -4.97
CA ASP A 290 27.90 -6.69 -5.45
C ASP A 290 27.25 -8.04 -5.81
N TYR A 291 25.93 -8.17 -5.59
CA TYR A 291 25.19 -9.43 -5.69
C TYR A 291 24.01 -9.31 -6.66
N ALA A 292 23.64 -10.44 -7.25
CA ALA A 292 22.40 -10.64 -7.99
C ALA A 292 21.21 -10.76 -7.04
N ALA A 293 21.41 -11.47 -5.93
CA ALA A 293 20.46 -11.54 -4.82
C ALA A 293 21.18 -11.82 -3.49
N VAL A 294 20.57 -11.38 -2.40
CA VAL A 294 20.96 -11.72 -1.02
C VAL A 294 19.72 -12.22 -0.28
N ILE A 295 19.76 -13.46 0.22
CA ILE A 295 18.67 -14.04 1.01
C ILE A 295 19.14 -14.20 2.45
N VAL A 296 18.38 -13.62 3.37
CA VAL A 296 18.69 -13.60 4.81
C VAL A 296 17.59 -14.30 5.59
N PRO A 297 17.75 -15.60 5.91
CA PRO A 297 16.84 -16.29 6.84
C PRO A 297 16.90 -15.62 8.21
N GLN A 298 15.80 -15.46 8.94
CA GLN A 298 15.74 -14.77 10.25
C GLN A 298 16.24 -13.31 10.19
N TYR A 299 15.84 -12.55 9.16
CA TYR A 299 16.24 -11.15 9.02
C TYR A 299 15.59 -10.30 10.13
N PRO A 300 16.39 -9.54 10.90
CA PRO A 300 15.88 -8.87 12.09
C PRO A 300 15.06 -7.63 11.74
N GLU A 301 14.02 -7.35 12.53
CA GLU A 301 13.12 -6.19 12.36
C GLU A 301 13.83 -4.83 12.52
N ASP A 302 14.98 -4.83 13.20
CA ASP A 302 15.84 -3.66 13.35
C ASP A 302 16.97 -3.59 12.31
N GLY A 303 16.93 -4.46 11.29
CA GLY A 303 17.85 -4.44 10.15
C GLY A 303 17.79 -3.10 9.41
N SER A 304 18.95 -2.63 8.92
CA SER A 304 19.09 -1.27 8.37
C SER A 304 18.17 -1.03 7.17
N ASN A 305 17.87 -2.09 6.43
CA ASN A 305 17.04 -2.06 5.23
C ASN A 305 15.63 -2.62 5.44
N TYR A 306 15.23 -3.02 6.65
CA TYR A 306 13.93 -3.68 6.91
C TYR A 306 12.75 -2.88 6.34
N ARG A 307 12.68 -1.59 6.65
CA ARG A 307 11.61 -0.69 6.19
C ARG A 307 11.69 -0.28 4.72
N MET A 308 12.73 -0.72 4.01
CA MET A 308 12.92 -0.45 2.58
C MET A 308 12.45 -1.63 1.72
N LEU A 309 12.09 -2.74 2.34
CA LEU A 309 11.57 -3.93 1.68
C LEU A 309 10.05 -3.91 1.76
N ASP A 310 9.40 -4.56 0.80
CA ASP A 310 7.99 -4.87 0.91
C ASP A 310 7.78 -5.95 1.97
N HIS A 311 6.62 -5.94 2.64
CA HIS A 311 6.28 -6.90 3.68
C HIS A 311 5.15 -7.78 3.20
N MET A 312 5.40 -9.09 3.12
CA MET A 312 4.41 -10.07 2.71
C MET A 312 4.14 -11.01 3.90
N PRO A 313 2.96 -10.90 4.53
CA PRO A 313 2.59 -11.82 5.59
C PRO A 313 2.30 -13.20 5.00
N PHE A 314 2.85 -14.23 5.62
CA PHE A 314 2.53 -15.64 5.36
C PHE A 314 1.98 -16.24 6.66
N VAL A 315 0.68 -16.08 6.86
CA VAL A 315 0.03 -16.35 8.15
C VAL A 315 -0.49 -17.78 8.17
N ASP A 316 0.36 -18.72 8.59
CA ASP A 316 -0.09 -20.09 8.85
C ASP A 316 -0.80 -20.19 10.20
N ASN A 317 -0.31 -19.46 11.21
CA ASN A 317 -0.97 -19.30 12.50
C ASN A 317 -0.72 -17.88 13.05
N PRO A 318 -1.72 -17.00 13.14
CA PRO A 318 -1.56 -15.61 13.58
C PRO A 318 -0.86 -15.44 14.94
N GLU A 319 -1.05 -16.40 15.86
CA GLU A 319 -0.44 -16.41 17.20
C GLU A 319 0.93 -17.11 17.24
N GLY A 320 1.39 -17.60 16.08
CA GLY A 320 2.64 -18.31 15.89
C GLY A 320 3.88 -17.44 16.11
N PHE A 321 5.03 -18.10 16.27
CA PHE A 321 6.30 -17.40 16.39
C PHE A 321 6.71 -16.82 15.02
N PRO A 322 7.12 -15.55 14.91
CA PRO A 322 7.52 -14.97 13.63
C PRO A 322 8.85 -15.58 13.15
N LEU A 323 8.84 -16.18 11.97
CA LEU A 323 10.00 -16.72 11.28
C LEU A 323 10.23 -15.97 9.97
N ASN A 324 10.80 -14.77 10.08
CA ASN A 324 10.93 -13.89 8.93
C ASN A 324 12.15 -14.24 8.07
N PHE A 325 12.10 -14.04 6.76
CA PHE A 325 13.30 -13.97 5.93
C PHE A 325 13.19 -12.84 4.92
N ALA A 326 14.33 -12.23 4.60
CA ALA A 326 14.41 -11.17 3.61
C ALA A 326 15.01 -11.68 2.31
N VAL A 327 14.46 -11.24 1.19
CA VAL A 327 15.00 -11.37 -0.16
C VAL A 327 15.36 -9.98 -0.65
N PHE A 328 16.64 -9.75 -0.93
CA PHE A 328 17.13 -8.60 -1.67
C PHE A 328 17.46 -9.08 -3.08
N GLY A 329 16.85 -8.49 -4.11
CA GLY A 329 16.85 -9.05 -5.47
C GLY A 329 15.62 -9.91 -5.69
N LEU A 330 15.71 -10.86 -6.62
CA LEU A 330 14.59 -11.69 -7.06
C LEU A 330 14.87 -13.18 -6.74
N LEU A 331 14.00 -13.79 -5.93
CA LEU A 331 13.93 -15.22 -5.71
C LEU A 331 12.70 -15.78 -6.42
N GLN A 332 12.91 -16.55 -7.47
CA GLN A 332 11.86 -17.06 -8.34
C GLN A 332 11.38 -18.44 -7.90
N ASN A 333 10.13 -18.77 -8.26
CA ASN A 333 9.54 -20.08 -8.03
C ASN A 333 9.66 -20.52 -6.56
N THR A 334 9.45 -19.56 -5.64
CA THR A 334 9.59 -19.74 -4.21
C THR A 334 8.51 -20.66 -3.69
N LYS A 335 8.91 -21.67 -2.94
CA LYS A 335 8.00 -22.62 -2.29
C LYS A 335 8.35 -22.74 -0.82
N ILE A 336 7.32 -22.90 -0.01
CA ILE A 336 7.40 -23.12 1.42
C ILE A 336 6.79 -24.46 1.72
N THR A 337 7.56 -25.36 2.32
CA THR A 337 7.08 -26.67 2.74
C THR A 337 7.15 -26.78 4.25
N LEU A 338 6.00 -26.89 4.91
CA LEU A 338 5.92 -27.11 6.35
C LEU A 338 6.03 -28.61 6.66
N TYR A 339 6.98 -28.98 7.51
CA TYR A 339 7.08 -30.31 8.09
C TYR A 339 6.75 -30.23 9.58
N GLN A 340 5.79 -31.02 10.05
CA GLN A 340 5.38 -31.09 11.47
C GLN A 340 6.06 -32.23 12.25
N GLY A 341 6.89 -33.03 11.60
CA GLY A 341 7.64 -34.12 12.22
C GLY A 341 8.52 -34.89 11.26
N MET A 342 9.32 -35.83 11.78
CA MET A 342 10.34 -36.56 11.02
C MET A 342 9.78 -37.40 9.86
N ASP A 343 8.57 -37.94 10.01
CA ASP A 343 7.91 -38.80 9.01
C ASP A 343 6.85 -38.03 8.20
N ASP A 344 6.76 -36.71 8.36
CA ASP A 344 5.81 -35.89 7.61
C ASP A 344 6.23 -35.80 6.13
N THR A 345 5.26 -35.87 5.24
CA THR A 345 5.47 -35.66 3.80
C THR A 345 5.66 -34.18 3.45
N GLY A 346 5.27 -33.30 4.36
CA GLY A 346 5.29 -31.86 4.20
C GLY A 346 4.04 -31.32 3.50
N ASP A 347 3.63 -30.12 3.86
CA ASP A 347 2.61 -29.33 3.17
C ASP A 347 3.30 -28.22 2.38
N THR A 348 3.34 -28.35 1.05
CA THR A 348 4.03 -27.40 0.16
C THR A 348 3.06 -26.37 -0.39
N ARG A 349 3.35 -25.09 -0.15
CA ARG A 349 2.68 -23.93 -0.76
C ARG A 349 3.63 -23.25 -1.74
N ASP A 350 3.12 -22.96 -2.93
CA ASP A 350 3.82 -22.13 -3.91
C ASP A 350 3.57 -20.66 -3.53
N ILE A 351 4.62 -19.87 -3.45
CA ILE A 351 4.57 -18.44 -3.09
C ILE A 351 4.81 -17.58 -4.32
N GLY A 352 5.34 -18.16 -5.41
CA GLY A 352 5.72 -17.43 -6.61
C GLY A 352 7.04 -16.70 -6.45
N ASN A 353 7.12 -15.47 -6.95
CA ASN A 353 8.35 -14.69 -6.96
C ASN A 353 8.39 -13.74 -5.77
N LEU A 354 9.52 -13.70 -5.06
CA LEU A 354 9.78 -12.73 -4.01
C LEU A 354 10.83 -11.74 -4.52
N GLU A 355 10.46 -10.48 -4.65
CA GLU A 355 11.37 -9.41 -5.05
C GLU A 355 11.47 -8.38 -3.93
N ASN A 356 12.68 -8.15 -3.40
CA ASN A 356 12.90 -7.07 -2.42
C ASN A 356 11.89 -7.11 -1.24
N THR A 357 11.58 -8.31 -0.77
CA THR A 357 10.49 -8.59 0.17
C THR A 357 11.02 -9.19 1.48
N VAL A 358 10.42 -8.83 2.61
CA VAL A 358 10.45 -9.61 3.86
C VAL A 358 9.20 -10.49 3.87
N LEU A 359 9.39 -11.80 3.84
CA LEU A 359 8.31 -12.75 4.07
C LEU A 359 8.19 -13.02 5.58
N GLU A 360 7.03 -12.74 6.14
CA GLU A 360 6.74 -12.83 7.57
C GLU A 360 5.92 -14.09 7.86
N ILE A 361 6.60 -15.20 8.18
CA ILE A 361 5.94 -16.47 8.46
C ILE A 361 5.51 -16.49 9.93
N HIS A 362 4.21 -16.53 10.21
CA HIS A 362 3.74 -16.77 11.58
C HIS A 362 3.54 -18.26 11.80
N ALA A 363 4.53 -18.88 12.44
CA ALA A 363 4.74 -20.31 12.43
C ALA A 363 3.97 -21.08 13.51
N ASP A 364 3.24 -22.13 13.14
CA ASP A 364 2.71 -23.15 14.08
C ASP A 364 3.65 -24.37 14.17
N LEU A 365 4.81 -24.22 14.78
CA LEU A 365 5.74 -25.34 14.98
C LEU A 365 5.32 -26.13 16.24
N GLN A 366 4.57 -27.21 16.04
CA GLN A 366 4.00 -27.99 17.14
C GLN A 366 5.04 -28.86 17.87
N THR A 367 6.17 -29.16 17.23
CA THR A 367 7.22 -30.03 17.77
C THR A 367 8.60 -29.41 17.58
N ASP A 368 9.59 -29.92 18.33
CA ASP A 368 11.01 -29.58 18.16
C ASP A 368 11.61 -30.09 16.85
N MET A 369 10.87 -30.92 16.11
CA MET A 369 11.22 -31.40 14.78
C MET A 369 10.46 -30.67 13.68
N SER A 370 9.57 -29.74 14.01
CA SER A 370 8.81 -28.99 13.01
C SER A 370 9.69 -27.88 12.40
N TYR A 371 9.63 -27.70 11.08
CA TYR A 371 10.35 -26.64 10.38
C TYR A 371 9.68 -26.29 9.05
N TYR A 372 9.95 -25.07 8.56
CA TYR A 372 9.67 -24.70 7.19
C TYR A 372 10.91 -24.94 6.33
N HIS A 373 10.74 -25.57 5.18
CA HIS A 373 11.72 -25.66 4.12
C HIS A 373 11.38 -24.65 3.04
N ILE A 374 12.32 -23.76 2.73
CA ILE A 374 12.15 -22.71 1.73
C ILE A 374 13.05 -23.07 0.56
N SER A 375 12.49 -23.10 -0.63
CA SER A 375 13.21 -23.36 -1.88
C SER A 375 12.83 -22.35 -2.95
N GLY A 376 13.77 -21.95 -3.79
CA GLY A 376 13.54 -21.12 -4.97
C GLY A 376 14.79 -21.07 -5.82
N GLU A 377 14.83 -20.18 -6.81
CA GLU A 377 16.00 -20.01 -7.66
C GLU A 377 16.28 -18.54 -7.98
N VAL A 378 17.55 -18.20 -8.13
CA VAL A 378 18.01 -16.86 -8.48
C VAL A 378 18.61 -16.89 -9.87
N PHE A 379 18.06 -16.10 -10.79
CA PHE A 379 18.62 -15.91 -12.11
C PHE A 379 19.98 -15.19 -12.03
N ILE A 380 21.00 -15.67 -12.77
CA ILE A 380 22.37 -15.13 -12.76
C ILE A 380 22.91 -14.72 -14.14
N GLY A 381 22.07 -14.67 -15.17
CA GLY A 381 22.49 -14.38 -16.54
C GLY A 381 22.45 -15.63 -17.44
N ASP A 382 22.45 -15.43 -18.76
CA ASP A 382 22.58 -16.50 -19.77
C ASP A 382 21.70 -17.75 -19.52
N ASP A 383 20.42 -17.53 -19.20
CA ASP A 383 19.43 -18.58 -18.88
C ASP A 383 19.87 -19.53 -17.74
N THR A 384 20.78 -19.05 -16.87
CA THR A 384 21.34 -19.80 -15.74
C THR A 384 20.71 -19.35 -14.43
N TYR A 385 20.37 -20.33 -13.59
CA TYR A 385 19.70 -20.14 -12.31
C TYR A 385 20.49 -20.87 -11.22
N ILE A 386 20.61 -20.23 -10.05
CA ILE A 386 21.21 -20.83 -8.86
C ILE A 386 20.08 -21.21 -7.90
N PRO A 387 19.91 -22.52 -7.58
CA PRO A 387 18.92 -22.93 -6.59
C PRO A 387 19.32 -22.43 -5.20
N VAL A 388 18.34 -21.93 -4.46
CA VAL A 388 18.47 -21.49 -3.08
C VAL A 388 17.53 -22.32 -2.23
N GLU A 389 18.10 -22.99 -1.22
CA GLU A 389 17.34 -23.83 -0.29
C GLU A 389 17.82 -23.60 1.14
N PHE A 390 16.87 -23.41 2.05
CA PHE A 390 17.15 -23.29 3.47
C PHE A 390 15.98 -23.80 4.30
N THR A 391 16.17 -23.84 5.61
CA THR A 391 15.12 -24.19 6.57
C THR A 391 15.00 -23.09 7.60
N LEU A 392 13.80 -22.91 8.15
CA LEU A 392 13.50 -22.02 9.26
C LEU A 392 12.81 -22.83 10.36
N ASP A 393 13.25 -22.67 11.60
CA ASP A 393 12.61 -23.22 12.79
C ASP A 393 12.75 -22.26 13.98
N ASN A 394 12.06 -22.58 15.07
CA ASN A 394 12.08 -21.82 16.32
C ASN A 394 13.12 -22.35 17.33
N MET A 395 13.98 -23.29 16.94
CA MET A 395 14.95 -23.93 17.82
C MET A 395 16.36 -23.36 17.65
N ARG A 396 16.71 -22.92 16.43
CA ARG A 396 18.00 -22.32 16.11
C ARG A 396 18.00 -20.82 16.36
N ASP A 397 19.08 -20.32 16.96
CA ASP A 397 19.32 -18.89 17.05
C ASP A 397 19.56 -18.29 15.66
N ALA A 398 19.19 -17.03 15.45
CA ALA A 398 19.41 -16.32 14.19
C ALA A 398 20.86 -16.44 13.68
N SER A 399 21.85 -16.43 14.57
CA SER A 399 23.27 -16.56 14.21
C SER A 399 23.67 -17.89 13.58
N GLU A 400 22.84 -18.94 13.69
CA GLU A 400 23.11 -20.25 13.11
C GLU A 400 22.71 -20.36 11.63
N TYR A 401 21.94 -19.39 11.13
CA TYR A 401 21.51 -19.33 9.75
C TYR A 401 22.53 -18.61 8.87
N SER A 402 22.90 -19.26 7.77
CA SER A 402 23.79 -18.67 6.75
C SER A 402 23.07 -17.62 5.92
N VAL A 403 23.78 -16.56 5.55
CA VAL A 403 23.32 -15.59 4.56
C VAL A 403 23.69 -16.10 3.16
N TYR A 404 22.71 -16.20 2.27
CA TYR A 404 22.91 -16.64 0.90
C TYR A 404 23.21 -15.41 0.04
N LYS A 405 24.38 -15.42 -0.62
CA LYS A 405 24.87 -14.31 -1.44
C LYS A 405 25.12 -14.85 -2.84
N VAL A 406 24.30 -14.45 -3.80
CA VAL A 406 24.37 -14.92 -5.18
C VAL A 406 25.04 -13.82 -6.00
N THR A 407 26.17 -14.10 -6.65
CA THR A 407 26.86 -13.14 -7.51
C THR A 407 26.39 -13.28 -8.95
N PRO A 408 26.28 -12.17 -9.72
CA PRO A 408 26.07 -12.27 -11.17
C PRO A 408 27.30 -12.91 -11.83
N GLU A 409 27.10 -13.63 -12.95
CA GLU A 409 28.21 -14.20 -13.74
C GLU A 409 28.98 -13.18 -14.58
#